data_AF-A0A529LH88-F1
#
_entry.id   AF-A0A529LH88-F1
#
_cell.length_a   1.000
_cell.length_b   1.000
_cell.length_c   1.000
_cell.angle_alpha   90.00
_cell.angle_beta   90.00
_cell.angle_gamma   90.00
#
_symmetry.space_group_name_H-M   'P 1'
#
loop_
_entity.id
_entity.type
_entity.pdbx_description
1 polymer ?
#
loop_
_entity_poly.entity_id
_entity_poly.type
_entity_poly.pdbx_seq_one_letter_code
_entity_poly.pdbx_strand_id
1 'polypeptide(L)'
;DLLFPALLSVTLVSLILATGRRLKAFRVLPAQLQSIFALVLVLPYTLAHYVQNFAVARLLSDFLSANPDSLSFASALTVTKFALFAIPVIVIAAFWLAGQKRQA
;
A
#
# COMPACT_ATOMS: atom_id res chain seq x y z
N ASP A 1 -16.39 0.82 3.79
CA ASP A 1 -14.98 0.39 3.85
C ASP A 1 -14.35 -0.21 2.61
N LEU A 2 -15.06 -0.78 1.61
CA LEU A 2 -14.35 -1.39 0.47
C LEU A 2 -13.71 -0.41 -0.50
N LEU A 3 -14.26 0.80 -0.65
CA LEU A 3 -13.77 1.79 -1.62
C LEU A 3 -12.53 2.56 -1.14
N PHE A 4 -12.41 2.78 0.17
CA PHE A 4 -11.33 3.59 0.73
C PHE A 4 -9.93 2.99 0.48
N PRO A 5 -9.69 1.67 0.67
CA PRO A 5 -8.43 1.03 0.31
C PRO A 5 -8.08 1.21 -1.18
N ALA A 6 -9.07 1.10 -2.08
CA ALA A 6 -8.86 1.28 -3.52
C ALA A 6 -8.44 2.72 -3.85
N LEU A 7 -9.18 3.72 -3.35
CA LEU A 7 -8.87 5.13 -3.58
C LEU A 7 -7.49 5.51 -3.05
N LEU A 8 -7.17 5.07 -1.83
CA LEU A 8 -5.86 5.30 -1.24
C LEU A 8 -4.76 4.59 -2.04
N SER A 9 -4.99 3.37 -2.53
CA SER A 9 -4.03 2.64 -3.36
C SER A 9 -3.77 3.34 -4.70
N VAL A 10 -4.82 3.80 -5.37
CA VAL A 10 -4.70 4.61 -6.60
C VAL A 10 -3.93 5.90 -6.33
N THR A 11 -4.17 6.53 -5.19
CA THR A 11 -3.46 7.74 -4.77
C THR A 11 -1.97 7.45 -4.56
N LEU A 12 -1.62 6.39 -3.83
CA LEU A 12 -0.23 5.97 -3.61
C LEU A 12 0.49 5.66 -4.93
N VAL A 13 -0.13 4.87 -5.81
CA VAL A 13 0.41 4.58 -7.15
C VAL A 13 0.65 5.87 -7.93
N SER A 14 -0.34 6.76 -7.94
CA SER A 14 -0.24 8.05 -8.63
C SER A 14 0.90 8.92 -8.08
N LEU A 15 1.07 8.95 -6.75
CA LEU A 15 2.14 9.68 -6.08
C LEU A 15 3.51 9.08 -6.36
N ILE A 16 3.66 7.75 -6.37
CA ILE A 16 4.91 7.07 -6.73
C ILE A 16 5.28 7.42 -8.18
N LEU A 17 4.32 7.38 -9.11
CA LEU A 17 4.56 7.74 -10.51
C LEU A 17 4.89 9.23 -10.67
N ALA A 18 4.21 10.12 -9.94
CA ALA A 18 4.44 11.56 -10.02
C ALA A 18 5.79 11.97 -9.44
N THR A 19 6.18 11.42 -8.30
CA THR A 19 7.48 11.68 -7.67
C THR A 19 8.62 10.97 -8.39
N GLY A 20 8.42 9.71 -8.81
CA GLY A 20 9.38 8.92 -9.55
C GLY A 20 9.75 9.54 -10.89
N ARG A 21 8.79 10.06 -11.67
CA ARG A 21 9.06 10.73 -12.95
C ARG A 21 9.95 11.97 -12.85
N ARG A 22 10.17 12.53 -11.66
CA ARG A 22 11.16 13.59 -11.43
C ARG A 22 12.60 13.07 -11.45
N LEU A 23 12.81 11.77 -11.24
CA LEU A 23 14.11 11.11 -11.25
C LEU A 23 14.45 10.64 -12.68
N LYS A 24 15.61 11.05 -13.19
CA LYS A 24 16.08 10.71 -14.55
C LYS A 24 16.09 9.19 -14.80
N ALA A 25 16.53 8.39 -13.82
CA ALA A 25 16.62 6.93 -13.92
C ALA A 25 15.25 6.25 -13.98
N PHE A 26 14.26 6.77 -13.24
CA PHE A 26 12.91 6.21 -13.27
C PHE A 26 12.16 6.66 -14.54
N ARG A 27 12.38 7.91 -14.98
CA ARG A 27 11.74 8.49 -16.16
C ARG A 27 12.12 7.81 -17.47
N VAL A 28 13.32 7.22 -17.58
CA VAL A 28 13.75 6.50 -18.79
C VAL A 28 13.13 5.11 -18.92
N LEU A 29 12.50 4.58 -17.86
CA LEU A 29 11.82 3.29 -17.93
C LEU A 29 10.55 3.38 -18.78
N PRO A 30 10.16 2.30 -19.49
CA PRO A 30 8.87 2.24 -20.16
C PRO A 30 7.70 2.49 -19.21
N ALA A 31 6.63 3.13 -19.68
CA ALA A 31 5.47 3.46 -18.85
C ALA A 31 4.86 2.22 -18.17
N GLN A 32 4.85 1.07 -18.87
CA GLN A 32 4.40 -0.20 -18.30
C GLN A 32 5.23 -0.65 -17.10
N LEU A 33 6.57 -0.52 -17.18
CA LEU A 33 7.46 -0.86 -16.07
C LEU A 33 7.29 0.10 -14.88
N GLN A 34 7.11 1.40 -15.14
CA GLN A 34 6.83 2.38 -14.08
C GLN A 34 5.54 2.02 -13.33
N SER A 35 4.48 1.66 -14.08
CA SER A 35 3.20 1.24 -13.51
C SER A 35 3.31 -0.06 -12.74
N ILE A 36 3.99 -1.08 -13.28
CA ILE A 36 4.23 -2.36 -12.58
C ILE A 36 4.99 -2.11 -11.28
N PHE A 37 6.04 -1.30 -11.31
CA PHE A 37 6.81 -0.95 -10.12
C PHE A 37 5.92 -0.33 -9.03
N ALA A 38 5.11 0.66 -9.39
CA ALA A 38 4.19 1.30 -8.44
C ALA A 38 3.13 0.31 -7.91
N LEU A 39 2.60 -0.55 -8.77
CA LEU A 39 1.60 -1.56 -8.38
C LEU A 39 2.18 -2.61 -7.43
N VAL A 40 3.38 -3.13 -7.71
CA VAL A 40 4.06 -4.12 -6.85
C VAL A 40 4.31 -3.57 -5.45
N LEU A 41 4.60 -2.27 -5.32
CA LEU A 41 4.80 -1.63 -4.02
C LEU A 41 3.50 -1.44 -3.22
N VAL A 42 2.36 -1.25 -3.89
CA VAL A 42 1.09 -0.88 -3.25
C VAL A 42 0.18 -2.11 -3.05
N LEU A 43 0.19 -3.06 -3.97
CA LEU A 43 -0.69 -4.25 -3.93
C LEU A 43 -0.62 -5.04 -2.62
N PRO A 44 0.55 -5.30 -2.01
CA PRO A 44 0.62 -6.03 -0.74
C PRO A 44 -0.20 -5.35 0.36
N TYR A 45 -0.10 -4.03 0.47
CA TYR A 45 -0.90 -3.25 1.41
C TYR A 45 -2.40 -3.36 1.10
N THR A 46 -2.78 -3.19 -0.17
CA THR A 46 -4.18 -3.25 -0.60
C THR A 46 -4.80 -4.61 -0.27
N LEU A 47 -4.09 -5.70 -0.56
CA LEU A 47 -4.52 -7.06 -0.28
C LEU A 47 -4.66 -7.30 1.23
N ALA A 48 -3.65 -6.93 2.02
CA ALA A 48 -3.71 -7.06 3.48
C ALA A 48 -4.91 -6.31 4.08
N HIS A 49 -5.22 -5.12 3.55
CA HIS A 49 -6.38 -4.35 3.99
C HIS A 49 -7.70 -5.06 3.65
N TYR A 50 -7.87 -5.56 2.43
CA TYR A 50 -9.08 -6.30 2.05
C TYR A 50 -9.26 -7.60 2.85
N VAL A 51 -8.18 -8.36 3.05
CA VAL A 51 -8.20 -9.58 3.86
C VAL A 51 -8.57 -9.26 5.30
N GLN A 52 -8.02 -8.20 5.88
CA GLN A 52 -8.36 -7.77 7.24
C GLN A 52 -9.83 -7.33 7.35
N ASN A 53 -10.34 -6.55 6.40
CA ASN A 53 -11.75 -6.14 6.38
C ASN A 53 -12.68 -7.35 6.28
N PHE A 54 -12.33 -8.35 5.47
CA PHE A 54 -13.08 -9.59 5.37
C PHE A 54 -13.05 -10.38 6.69
N ALA A 55 -11.86 -10.54 7.30
CA ALA A 55 -11.71 -11.25 8.56
C ALA A 55 -12.53 -10.59 9.69
N VAL A 56 -12.48 -9.25 9.79
CA VAL A 56 -13.27 -8.49 10.77
C VAL A 56 -14.76 -8.61 10.50
N ALA A 57 -15.19 -8.48 9.24
CA ALA A 57 -16.60 -8.67 8.89
C ALA A 57 -17.10 -10.07 9.26
N ARG A 58 -16.27 -11.11 9.07
CA ARG A 58 -16.64 -12.47 9.46
C ARG A 58 -16.73 -12.64 10.97
N LEU A 59 -15.76 -12.12 11.71
CA LEU A 59 -15.77 -12.11 13.18
C LEU A 59 -17.02 -11.45 13.77
N LEU A 60 -17.44 -10.33 13.19
CA LEU A 60 -18.63 -9.59 13.65
C LEU A 60 -19.95 -10.30 13.27
N SER A 61 -19.95 -11.04 12.16
CA SER A 61 -21.15 -11.72 11.67
C SER A 61 -21.35 -13.10 12.30
N ASP A 62 -20.29 -13.75 12.75
CA ASP A 62 -20.31 -15.12 13.25
C ASP A 62 -19.59 -15.21 14.60
N PHE A 63 -20.34 -15.02 15.70
CA PHE A 63 -19.82 -14.98 17.07
C PHE A 63 -19.08 -16.27 17.49
N LEU A 64 -19.40 -17.43 16.90
CA LEU A 64 -18.69 -18.68 17.16
C LEU A 64 -17.27 -18.70 16.58
N SER A 65 -16.98 -17.82 15.61
CA SER A 65 -15.65 -17.64 15.03
C SER A 65 -14.76 -16.65 15.80
N ALA A 66 -15.29 -15.97 16.81
CA ALA A 66 -14.58 -15.07 17.71
C ALA A 66 -13.73 -15.82 18.77
N ASN A 67 -12.97 -16.81 18.32
CA ASN A 67 -11.99 -17.53 19.12
C ASN A 67 -10.67 -16.69 19.24
N PRO A 68 -9.84 -16.88 20.29
CA PRO A 68 -8.61 -16.11 20.48
C PRO A 68 -7.66 -16.13 19.28
N ASP A 69 -7.61 -17.23 18.53
CA ASP A 69 -6.77 -17.35 17.32
C ASP A 69 -7.22 -16.40 16.20
N SER A 70 -8.53 -16.28 15.97
CA SER A 70 -9.09 -15.37 14.97
C SER A 70 -8.85 -13.91 15.33
N LEU A 71 -8.94 -13.58 16.63
CA LEU A 71 -8.62 -12.24 17.15
C LEU A 71 -7.13 -11.92 17.00
N SER A 72 -6.26 -12.88 17.32
CA SER A 72 -4.81 -12.77 17.11
C SER A 72 -4.47 -12.57 15.64
N PHE A 73 -5.10 -13.32 14.74
CA PHE A 73 -4.94 -13.18 13.30
C PHE A 73 -5.38 -11.81 12.79
N ALA A 74 -6.54 -11.31 13.21
CA ALA A 74 -7.04 -9.98 12.84
C ALA A 74 -6.10 -8.85 13.35
N SER A 75 -5.55 -9.00 14.56
CA SER A 75 -4.54 -8.09 15.11
C SER A 75 -3.25 -8.11 14.28
N ALA A 76 -2.73 -9.30 13.95
CA ALA A 76 -1.54 -9.46 13.14
C ALA A 76 -1.72 -8.86 11.73
N LEU A 77 -2.88 -9.07 11.10
CA LEU A 77 -3.24 -8.44 9.82
C LEU A 77 -3.30 -6.91 9.93
N THR A 78 -3.79 -6.40 11.05
CA THR A 78 -3.84 -4.95 11.31
C THR A 78 -2.43 -4.36 11.41
N VAL A 79 -1.52 -5.00 12.13
CA VAL A 79 -0.11 -4.55 12.19
C VAL A 79 0.56 -4.67 10.82
N THR A 80 0.35 -5.80 10.15
CA THR A 80 0.95 -6.10 8.84
C THR A 80 0.52 -5.10 7.78
N LYS A 81 -0.76 -4.69 7.71
CA LYS A 81 -1.20 -3.68 6.73
C LYS A 81 -0.48 -2.35 6.95
N PHE A 82 -0.23 -1.92 8.19
CA PHE A 82 0.45 -0.65 8.43
C PHE A 82 1.93 -0.74 8.11
N ALA A 83 2.58 -1.87 8.41
CA ALA A 83 3.95 -2.13 7.99
C ALA A 83 4.09 -2.11 6.46
N LEU A 84 3.17 -2.78 5.74
CA LEU A 84 3.15 -2.78 4.28
C LEU A 84 2.82 -1.40 3.70
N PHE A 85 1.97 -0.60 4.36
CA PHE A 85 1.68 0.78 3.98
C PHE A 85 2.89 1.72 4.12
N ALA A 86 3.76 1.47 5.11
CA ALA A 86 4.95 2.29 5.29
C ALA A 86 5.89 2.22 4.08
N ILE A 87 5.93 1.09 3.37
CA ILE A 87 6.80 0.88 2.20
C ILE A 87 6.54 1.93 1.10
N PRO A 88 5.32 2.04 0.50
CA PRO A 88 5.07 3.03 -0.53
C PRO A 88 5.24 4.47 -0.01
N VAL A 89 4.93 4.74 1.26
CA VAL A 89 5.15 6.07 1.87
C VAL A 89 6.64 6.43 1.91
N ILE A 90 7.49 5.51 2.36
CA ILE A 90 8.95 5.70 2.40
C ILE A 90 9.50 5.88 0.98
N VAL A 91 9.02 5.11 0.00
CA VAL A 91 9.43 5.25 -1.40
C VAL A 91 9.07 6.64 -1.95
N ILE A 92 7.85 7.11 -1.70
CA ILE A 92 7.41 8.46 -2.10
C ILE A 92 8.32 9.52 -1.46
N ALA A 93 8.60 9.42 -0.17
CA ALA A 93 9.48 10.35 0.53
C ALA A 93 10.91 10.33 -0.03
N ALA A 94 11.46 9.14 -0.30
CA ALA A 94 12.78 8.98 -0.90
C ALA A 94 12.84 9.58 -2.31
N PHE A 95 11.83 9.33 -3.15
CA PHE A 95 11.75 9.90 -4.49
C PHE A 95 11.63 11.41 -4.46
N TRP A 96 10.82 11.95 -3.54
CA TRP A 96 10.68 13.38 -3.34
C TRP A 96 12.01 14.04 -2.95
N LEU A 97 12.69 13.51 -1.93
CA LEU A 97 13.98 14.03 -1.45
C LEU A 97 15.07 13.93 -2.52
N ALA A 98 15.15 12.80 -3.23
CA ALA A 98 16.12 12.60 -4.30
C ALA A 98 15.84 13.52 -5.51
N GLY A 99 14.57 13.84 -5.78
CA GLY A 99 14.19 14.80 -6.80
C GLY A 99 14.56 16.23 -6.42
N GLN A 100 14.39 16.61 -5.15
CA GLN A 100 14.68 17.95 -4.64
C GLN A 100 16.19 18.26 -4.65
N LYS A 101 17.04 17.33 -4.21
CA LYS A 101 18.51 17.47 -4.22
C LYS A 101 19.12 17.64 -5.61
N ARG A 102 18.36 17.36 -6.67
CA ARG A 102 18.81 17.46 -8.06
C ARG A 102 18.37 18.74 -8.76
N GLN A 103 17.44 19.48 -8.15
CA GLN A 103 16.93 20.76 -8.62
C GLN A 103 17.58 21.95 -7.90
N ALA A 104 18.17 21.72 -6.73
CA ALA A 104 19.07 22.64 -6.03
C ALA A 104 20.50 22.52 -6.59
#